data_AF-A0A2N6SGH4-F1
#
_entry.id   AF-A0A2N6SGH4-F1
#
_cell.length_a   1.000
_cell.length_b   1.000
_cell.length_c   1.000
_cell.angle_alpha   90.00
_cell.angle_beta   90.00
_cell.angle_gamma   90.00
#
_symmetry.space_group_name_H-M   'P 1'
#
loop_
_entity.id
_entity.type
_entity.pdbx_description
1 polymer ?
#
loop_
_entity_poly.entity_id
_entity_poly.type
_entity_poly.pdbx_seq_one_letter_code
_entity_poly.pdbx_strand_id
1 'polypeptide(L)'
;METSELSPLIAEKCSDILENWRLLLADGLYDRNLPEDLCNPISEWLFTSIQGAISANRIHKDEAFLYNIKSTIKIISLASPEFLREIFTKGNEEEIVA
;
A
#
# COMPACT_ATOMS: atom_id res chain seq x y z
N MET A 1 0.60 -3.41 -35.89
CA MET A 1 1.00 -2.89 -34.57
C MET A 1 1.59 -4.07 -33.83
N GLU A 2 2.89 -4.05 -33.64
CA GLU A 2 3.60 -5.15 -32.97
C GLU A 2 3.27 -5.11 -31.47
N THR A 3 3.20 -6.27 -30.82
CA THR A 3 2.89 -6.41 -29.39
C THR A 3 3.86 -5.65 -28.48
N SER A 4 5.07 -5.35 -28.96
CA SER A 4 6.09 -4.53 -28.30
C SER A 4 5.66 -3.06 -28.11
N GLU A 5 4.96 -2.49 -29.08
CA GLU A 5 4.49 -1.08 -29.07
C GLU A 5 3.32 -0.86 -28.10
N LEU A 6 2.58 -1.92 -27.77
CA LEU A 6 1.46 -1.89 -26.83
C LEU A 6 1.89 -2.03 -25.36
N SER A 7 3.08 -2.58 -25.10
CA SER A 7 3.54 -2.90 -23.75
C SER A 7 3.64 -1.66 -22.83
N PRO A 8 4.21 -0.52 -23.26
CA PRO A 8 4.28 0.68 -22.42
C PRO A 8 2.89 1.25 -22.10
N LEU A 9 2.00 1.31 -23.10
CA LEU A 9 0.64 1.81 -22.91
C LEU A 9 -0.17 0.93 -21.96
N ILE A 10 0.00 -0.39 -22.02
CA ILE A 10 -0.65 -1.32 -21.09
C ILE A 10 -0.07 -1.14 -19.68
N ALA A 11 1.24 -1.01 -19.55
CA ALA A 11 1.89 -0.79 -18.25
C ALA A 11 1.42 0.52 -17.59
N GLU A 12 1.32 1.61 -18.36
CA GLU A 12 0.79 2.90 -17.90
C GLU A 12 -0.66 2.76 -17.39
N LYS A 13 -1.54 2.16 -18.20
CA LYS A 13 -2.94 1.94 -17.79
C LYS A 13 -3.06 1.08 -16.53
N CYS A 14 -2.23 0.04 -16.40
CA CYS A 14 -2.18 -0.77 -15.19
C CYS A 14 -1.72 0.08 -14.00
N SER A 15 -0.67 0.89 -14.18
CA SER A 15 -0.17 1.80 -13.14
C SER A 15 -1.26 2.76 -12.65
N ASP A 16 -2.02 3.37 -13.57
CA ASP A 16 -3.12 4.28 -13.23
C ASP A 16 -4.21 3.57 -12.41
N ILE A 17 -4.56 2.34 -12.77
CA ILE A 17 -5.55 1.56 -12.01
C ILE A 17 -5.05 1.30 -10.59
N LEU A 18 -3.78 0.91 -10.45
CA LEU A 18 -3.18 0.63 -9.15
C LEU A 18 -3.13 1.89 -8.28
N GLU A 19 -2.75 3.03 -8.85
CA GLU A 19 -2.70 4.30 -8.14
C GLU A 19 -4.10 4.75 -7.68
N ASN A 20 -5.12 4.60 -8.54
CA ASN A 20 -6.51 4.87 -8.16
C ASN A 20 -6.97 3.98 -6.99
N TRP A 21 -6.59 2.71 -6.97
CA TRP A 21 -6.94 1.82 -5.85
C TRP A 21 -6.21 2.19 -4.57
N ARG A 22 -4.96 2.67 -4.65
CA ARG A 22 -4.21 3.21 -3.51
C ARG A 22 -4.91 4.45 -2.94
N LEU A 23 -5.35 5.37 -3.80
CA LEU A 23 -6.09 6.57 -3.39
C LEU A 23 -7.42 6.22 -2.72
N LEU A 24 -8.20 5.29 -3.27
CA LEU A 24 -9.43 4.80 -2.62
C LEU A 24 -9.17 4.18 -1.24
N LEU A 25 -8.02 3.53 -1.06
CA LEU A 25 -7.61 3.02 0.25
C LEU A 25 -7.30 4.17 1.22
N ALA A 26 -6.61 5.23 0.78
CA ALA A 26 -6.35 6.42 1.59
C ALA A 26 -7.65 7.10 2.03
N ASP A 27 -8.61 7.28 1.12
CA ASP A 27 -9.93 7.82 1.41
C ASP A 27 -10.66 6.97 2.45
N GLY A 28 -10.63 5.63 2.29
CA GLY A 28 -11.23 4.71 3.24
C GLY A 28 -10.57 4.69 4.63
N LEU A 29 -9.30 5.09 4.75
CA LEU A 29 -8.64 5.31 6.04
C LEU A 29 -9.11 6.60 6.68
N TYR A 30 -9.22 7.68 5.89
CA TYR A 30 -9.72 8.97 6.34
C TYR A 30 -11.16 8.88 6.84
N ASP A 31 -12.05 8.19 6.11
CA ASP A 31 -13.44 7.93 6.50
C ASP A 31 -13.56 7.17 7.84
N ARG A 32 -12.49 6.49 8.27
CA ARG A 32 -12.40 5.81 9.56
C ARG A 32 -11.72 6.65 10.65
N ASN A 33 -11.62 7.96 10.44
CA ASN A 33 -11.03 8.94 11.35
C ASN A 33 -9.52 8.78 11.56
N LEU A 34 -8.78 8.21 10.59
CA LEU A 34 -7.33 8.37 10.61
C LEU A 34 -6.97 9.81 10.21
N PRO A 35 -5.95 10.42 10.84
CA PRO A 35 -5.43 11.71 10.42
C PRO A 35 -5.01 11.71 8.94
N GLU A 36 -5.30 12.81 8.24
CA GLU A 36 -5.00 12.97 6.81
C GLU A 36 -3.50 12.78 6.51
N ASP A 37 -2.63 13.29 7.39
CA ASP A 37 -1.17 13.16 7.29
C ASP A 37 -0.68 11.70 7.32
N LEU A 38 -1.50 10.79 7.85
CA LEU A 38 -1.21 9.36 7.91
C LEU A 38 -1.84 8.56 6.78
N CYS A 39 -2.90 9.06 6.16
CA CYS A 39 -3.69 8.29 5.19
C CYS A 39 -2.84 7.90 3.98
N ASN A 40 -2.06 8.84 3.42
CA ASN A 40 -1.19 8.57 2.28
C ASN A 40 -0.08 7.56 2.61
N PRO A 41 0.79 7.79 3.61
CA PRO A 41 1.86 6.84 3.97
C PRO A 41 1.35 5.43 4.29
N ILE A 42 0.26 5.33 5.05
CA ILE A 42 -0.33 4.03 5.41
C ILE A 42 -0.93 3.36 4.17
N SER A 43 -1.62 4.10 3.31
CA SER A 43 -2.20 3.55 2.08
C SER A 43 -1.14 2.98 1.16
N GLU A 44 -0.01 3.68 0.97
CA GLU A 44 1.09 3.25 0.11
C GLU A 44 1.72 1.94 0.61
N TRP A 45 2.05 1.91 1.90
CA TRP A 45 2.63 0.71 2.53
C TRP A 45 1.65 -0.47 2.49
N LEU A 46 0.39 -0.25 2.89
CA LEU A 46 -0.61 -1.31 2.99
C LEU A 46 -0.97 -1.85 1.61
N PHE A 47 -1.13 -0.97 0.61
CA PHE A 47 -1.45 -1.36 -0.75
C PHE A 47 -0.35 -2.24 -1.35
N THR A 48 0.90 -1.81 -1.25
CA THR A 48 2.07 -2.59 -1.71
C THR A 48 2.17 -3.93 -1.00
N SER A 49 1.95 -3.94 0.31
CA SER A 49 1.99 -5.17 1.12
C SER A 49 0.89 -6.16 0.75
N ILE A 50 -0.33 -5.67 0.45
CA ILE A 50 -1.43 -6.49 -0.07
C ILE A 50 -1.07 -7.10 -1.44
N GLN A 51 -0.50 -6.29 -2.34
CA GLN A 51 -0.08 -6.79 -3.66
C GLN A 51 0.99 -7.88 -3.56
N GLY A 52 1.98 -7.67 -2.69
CA GLY A 52 3.00 -8.66 -2.38
C GLY A 52 2.40 -9.96 -1.83
N ALA A 53 1.46 -9.86 -0.88
CA ALA A 53 0.77 -11.01 -0.30
C ALA A 53 -0.06 -11.80 -1.32
N ILE A 54 -0.81 -11.10 -2.18
CA ILE A 54 -1.58 -11.74 -3.25
C ILE A 54 -0.66 -12.45 -4.22
N SER A 55 0.44 -11.81 -4.61
CA SER A 55 1.43 -12.37 -5.55
C SER A 55 2.12 -13.60 -4.98
N ALA A 56 2.62 -13.50 -3.74
CA ALA A 56 3.26 -14.61 -3.04
C ALA A 56 2.31 -15.81 -2.87
N ASN A 57 1.07 -15.57 -2.45
CA ASN A 57 0.08 -16.63 -2.36
C ASN A 57 -0.24 -17.26 -3.73
N ARG A 58 -0.35 -16.43 -4.78
CA ARG A 58 -0.64 -16.93 -6.13
C ARG A 58 0.46 -17.85 -6.65
N ILE A 59 1.72 -17.43 -6.51
CA ILE A 59 2.92 -18.08 -7.05
C ILE A 59 3.36 -19.26 -6.17
N HIS A 60 3.48 -19.04 -4.86
CA HIS A 60 4.08 -19.98 -3.92
C HIS A 60 3.06 -20.75 -3.07
N LYS A 61 1.76 -20.43 -3.16
CA LYS A 61 0.70 -20.97 -2.27
C LYS A 61 0.96 -20.67 -0.79
N ASP A 62 1.68 -19.59 -0.53
CA ASP A 62 1.97 -19.11 0.81
C ASP A 62 0.80 -18.28 1.35
N GLU A 63 0.01 -18.88 2.24
CA GLU A 63 -1.07 -18.20 2.94
C GLU A 63 -0.60 -17.39 4.16
N ALA A 64 0.60 -17.64 4.67
CA ALA A 64 1.11 -16.99 5.88
C ALA A 64 1.27 -15.49 5.67
N PHE A 65 1.78 -15.08 4.50
CA PHE A 65 1.93 -13.66 4.19
C PHE A 65 0.58 -12.94 4.10
N LEU A 66 -0.45 -13.59 3.53
CA LEU A 66 -1.82 -13.05 3.50
C LEU A 66 -2.45 -12.94 4.90
N TYR A 67 -2.21 -13.93 5.77
CA TYR A 67 -2.67 -13.89 7.16
C TYR A 67 -2.04 -12.72 7.94
N ASN A 68 -0.75 -12.46 7.72
CA ASN A 68 -0.04 -11.35 8.34
C ASN A 68 -0.64 -10.00 7.94
N ILE A 69 -0.99 -9.80 6.65
CA ILE A 69 -1.65 -8.57 6.20
C ILE A 69 -2.97 -8.32 6.93
N LYS A 70 -3.81 -9.35 7.10
CA LYS A 70 -5.07 -9.20 7.85
C LYS A 70 -4.82 -8.78 9.29
N SER A 71 -3.79 -9.33 9.93
CA SER A 71 -3.40 -8.96 11.29
C SER A 71 -2.89 -7.52 11.35
N THR A 72 -2.11 -7.07 10.38
CA THR A 72 -1.60 -5.69 10.36
C THR A 72 -2.70 -4.67 10.10
N ILE A 73 -3.69 -4.96 9.25
CA ILE A 73 -4.87 -4.11 9.08
C ILE A 73 -5.58 -3.91 10.42
N LYS A 74 -5.71 -4.98 11.21
CA LYS A 74 -6.30 -4.91 12.55
C LYS A 74 -5.47 -4.02 13.48
N ILE A 75 -4.14 -4.10 13.43
CA ILE A 75 -3.25 -3.23 14.21
C ILE A 75 -3.46 -1.76 13.82
N ILE A 76 -3.46 -1.44 12.52
CA ILE A 76 -3.68 -0.08 12.03
C ILE A 76 -5.02 0.48 12.53
N SER A 77 -6.08 -0.36 12.53
CA SER A 77 -7.41 0.07 12.97
C SER A 77 -7.55 0.29 14.49
N LEU A 78 -6.64 -0.26 15.29
CA LEU A 78 -6.69 -0.22 16.75
C LEU A 78 -5.61 0.68 17.36
N ALA A 79 -4.58 1.00 16.58
CA ALA A 79 -3.47 1.83 17.00
C ALA A 79 -3.91 3.29 17.21
N SER A 80 -3.23 3.97 18.14
CA SER A 80 -3.42 5.40 18.29
C SER A 80 -2.77 6.15 17.12
N PRO A 81 -3.29 7.32 16.73
CA PRO A 81 -2.67 8.20 15.75
C PRO A 81 -1.19 8.50 16.03
N GLU A 82 -0.82 8.68 17.30
CA GLU A 82 0.55 8.98 17.71
C GLU A 82 1.50 7.80 17.43
N PHE A 83 1.06 6.58 17.73
CA PHE A 83 1.81 5.37 17.42
C PHE A 83 1.96 5.18 15.90
N LEU A 84 0.90 5.45 15.14
CA LEU A 84 0.96 5.38 13.68
C LEU A 84 1.89 6.45 13.11
N ARG A 85 1.91 7.67 13.65
CA ARG A 85 2.90 8.71 13.27
C ARG A 85 4.32 8.24 13.54
N GLU A 86 4.58 7.65 14.69
CA GLU A 86 5.91 7.10 14.99
C GLU A 86 6.38 6.09 13.93
N ILE A 87 5.48 5.22 13.45
CA ILE A 87 5.81 4.21 12.44
C ILE A 87 5.96 4.83 11.04
N PHE A 88 5.00 5.65 10.63
CA PHE A 88 4.83 6.04 9.22
C PHE A 88 5.38 7.43 8.88
N THR A 89 5.86 8.21 9.85
CA THR A 89 6.46 9.54 9.59
C THR A 89 7.95 9.65 9.92
N LYS A 90 8.53 8.72 10.69
CA LYS A 90 9.97 8.76 11.04
C LYS A 90 10.94 8.47 9.88
N GLY A 91 10.45 8.09 8.69
CA GLY A 91 11.30 7.73 7.55
C GLY A 91 11.89 8.90 6.73
N ASN A 92 11.37 10.12 6.86
CA ASN A 92 11.79 11.24 6.00
C ASN A 92 13.01 12.03 6.51
N GLU A 93 13.58 11.70 7.67
CA GLU A 93 14.78 12.40 8.17
C GLU A 93 16.11 11.72 7.77
N GLU A 94 16.11 10.48 7.25
CA GLU A 94 17.36 9.73 6.97
C GLU A 94 17.57 9.24 5.52
N GLU A 95 16.72 9.59 4.55
CA GLU A 95 17.02 9.34 3.11
C GLU A 95 17.35 10.64 2.36
N ILE A 96 18.46 11.29 2.73
CA ILE A 96 19.27 12.03 1.75
C ILE A 96 20.22 10.99 1.13
N VAL A 97 19.73 10.26 0.13
CA VAL A 97 20.59 9.42 -0.71
C VAL A 97 21.30 10.35 -1.69
N ALA A 98 22.59 10.55 -1.45
CA ALA A 98 23.55 11.24 -2.31
C ALA A 98 23.86 10.47 -3.60
#